data_AF-A0A7W2JRT4-F1
#
_entry.id   AF-A0A7W2JRT4-F1
#
_cell.length_a   1.000
_cell.length_b   1.000
_cell.length_c   1.000
_cell.angle_alpha   90.00
_cell.angle_beta   90.00
_cell.angle_gamma   90.00
#
_symmetry.space_group_name_H-M   'P 1'
#
loop_
_entity.id
_entity.type
_entity.pdbx_description
1 polymer ?
#
loop_
_entity_poly.entity_id
_entity_poly.type
_entity_poly.pdbx_seq_one_letter_code
_entity_poly.pdbx_strand_id
1 'polypeptide(L)'
;MNMISYWKNHKEIHVDNGLVLIIGWYDHKNQENGGSKALGVHWGDYPHSRGVLSPCVIPKATRSAILSGLLHQAVSTANLELVESITEAIEFFHA
;
A
#
# COMPACT_ATOMS: atom_id res chain seq x y z
N MET A 1 8.30 25.19 2.62
CA MET A 1 7.13 24.89 3.48
C MET A 1 6.01 24.47 2.53
N ASN A 2 5.42 23.28 2.49
CA ASN A 2 5.49 22.04 3.28
C ASN A 2 6.11 20.91 2.44
N MET A 3 7.14 20.25 2.96
CA MET A 3 7.95 19.26 2.22
C MET A 3 7.77 17.87 2.83
N ILE A 4 6.52 17.50 3.10
CA ILE A 4 6.17 16.23 3.71
C ILE A 4 5.50 15.40 2.64
N SER A 5 5.98 14.19 2.45
CA SER A 5 5.28 13.19 1.66
C SER A 5 4.20 12.55 2.52
N TYR A 6 3.03 12.33 1.96
CA TYR A 6 1.91 11.74 2.69
C TYR A 6 1.03 10.90 1.79
N TRP A 7 0.27 10.02 2.42
CA TRP A 7 -0.69 9.14 1.78
C TRP A 7 -2.09 9.77 1.81
N LYS A 8 -2.81 9.66 0.70
CA LYS A 8 -4.21 10.08 0.54
C LYS A 8 -5.04 8.85 0.14
N ASN A 9 -6.27 8.77 0.65
CA ASN A 9 -7.25 7.72 0.32
C ASN A 9 -6.61 6.32 0.34
N HIS A 10 -5.95 5.98 1.44
CA HIS A 10 -5.28 4.69 1.58
C HIS A 10 -6.23 3.65 2.17
N LYS A 11 -5.97 2.38 1.82
CA LYS A 11 -6.71 1.21 2.28
C LYS A 11 -5.71 0.12 2.66
N GLU A 12 -5.92 -0.53 3.80
CA GLU A 12 -5.17 -1.71 4.21
C GLU A 12 -5.61 -2.93 3.40
N ILE A 13 -4.66 -3.71 2.89
CA ILE A 13 -4.91 -4.85 2.01
C ILE A 13 -4.35 -6.17 2.54
N HIS A 14 -3.48 -6.10 3.54
CA HIS A 14 -2.87 -7.27 4.14
C HIS A 14 -2.27 -6.92 5.50
N VAL A 15 -2.49 -7.79 6.49
CA VAL A 15 -1.94 -7.66 7.84
C VAL A 15 -1.24 -8.97 8.21
N ASP A 16 0.02 -8.88 8.61
CA ASP A 16 0.82 -10.01 9.12
C ASP A 16 1.67 -9.56 10.32
N ASN A 17 1.29 -10.02 11.52
CA ASN A 17 2.03 -9.75 12.76
C ASN A 17 2.43 -8.27 12.96
N GLY A 18 1.51 -7.36 12.65
CA GLY A 18 1.70 -5.92 12.76
C GLY A 18 2.31 -5.25 11.53
N LEU A 19 2.84 -6.00 10.54
CA LEU A 19 3.15 -5.46 9.22
C LEU A 19 1.84 -5.29 8.45
N VAL A 20 1.57 -4.06 8.02
CA VAL A 20 0.36 -3.72 7.27
C VAL A 20 0.74 -3.19 5.90
N LEU A 21 0.24 -3.84 4.85
CA LEU A 21 0.34 -3.32 3.49
C LEU A 21 -0.87 -2.46 3.16
N ILE A 22 -0.62 -1.34 2.50
CA ILE A 22 -1.65 -0.41 2.06
C ILE A 22 -1.53 -0.11 0.57
N ILE A 23 -2.66 0.16 -0.07
CA ILE A 23 -2.71 0.84 -1.37
C ILE A 23 -3.28 2.23 -1.18
N GLY A 24 -2.91 3.16 -2.06
CA GLY A 24 -3.45 4.51 -2.03
C GLY A 24 -2.68 5.45 -2.93
N TRP A 25 -2.89 6.75 -2.73
CA TRP A 25 -2.22 7.80 -3.48
C TRP A 25 -1.10 8.39 -2.64
N TYR A 26 0.14 8.26 -3.11
CA TYR A 26 1.31 8.81 -2.46
C TYR A 26 1.74 10.10 -3.14
N ASP A 27 1.75 11.20 -2.40
CA ASP A 27 2.20 12.49 -2.90
C ASP A 27 3.61 12.77 -2.39
N HIS A 28 4.62 12.52 -3.22
CA HIS A 28 6.01 12.73 -2.84
C HIS A 28 6.30 14.23 -2.74
N LYS A 29 6.67 14.70 -1.54
CA LYS A 29 7.03 16.10 -1.26
C LYS A 29 5.96 17.13 -1.66
N ASN A 30 4.69 16.72 -1.79
CA ASN A 30 3.60 17.58 -2.25
C ASN A 30 3.88 18.19 -3.64
N GLN A 31 4.61 17.45 -4.50
CA GLN A 31 5.00 17.87 -5.85
C GLN A 31 4.12 17.25 -6.93
N GLU A 32 3.40 16.17 -6.62
CA GLU A 32 2.53 15.48 -7.56
C GLU A 32 1.09 15.86 -7.21
N ASN A 33 0.47 16.73 -8.01
CA ASN A 33 -0.84 17.37 -7.79
C ASN A 33 -2.00 16.35 -7.73
N GLY A 34 -2.06 15.54 -6.67
CA GLY A 34 -2.95 14.38 -6.53
C GLY A 34 -2.25 13.09 -6.08
N GLY A 35 -0.92 13.02 -6.16
CA GLY A 35 -0.10 11.84 -5.87
C GLY A 35 -0.11 10.78 -6.97
N SER A 36 0.72 9.76 -6.81
CA SER A 36 0.75 8.57 -7.68
C SER A 36 0.26 7.33 -6.93
N LYS A 37 -0.42 6.43 -7.63
CA LYS A 37 -0.87 5.16 -7.06
C LYS A 37 0.34 4.36 -6.57
N ALA A 38 0.39 4.09 -5.27
CA ALA A 38 1.52 3.43 -4.63
C ALA A 38 1.06 2.26 -3.73
N LEU A 39 1.98 1.31 -3.52
CA LEU A 39 1.89 0.30 -2.48
C LEU A 39 2.79 0.75 -1.32
N GLY A 40 2.26 0.73 -0.12
CA GLY A 40 2.94 1.19 1.09
C GLY A 40 3.00 0.10 2.15
N VAL A 41 3.88 0.30 3.13
CA VAL A 41 3.95 -0.53 4.33
C VAL A 41 4.06 0.33 5.59
N HIS A 42 3.27 -0.01 6.60
CA HIS A 42 3.33 0.57 7.93
C HIS A 42 3.21 -0.52 9.01
N TRP A 43 3.51 -0.15 10.25
CA TRP A 43 3.39 -0.96 11.45
C TRP A 43 2.50 -0.24 12.46
N GLY A 44 1.18 -0.31 12.24
CA GLY A 44 0.20 0.46 13.01
C GLY A 44 0.40 1.97 12.81
N ASP A 45 0.67 2.69 13.90
CA ASP A 45 0.90 4.15 13.91
C ASP A 45 2.33 4.56 13.44
N TYR A 46 3.09 3.65 12.84
CA TYR A 46 4.44 3.94 12.37
C TYR A 46 4.60 3.58 10.88
N PRO A 47 5.25 4.42 10.05
CA PRO A 47 5.92 5.68 10.40
C PRO A 47 4.98 6.89 10.34
N HIS A 48 5.09 7.80 11.31
CA HIS A 48 4.38 9.09 11.33
C HIS A 48 5.36 10.26 11.15
N SER A 49 5.02 11.21 10.30
CA SER A 49 5.70 12.51 10.18
C SER A 49 4.71 13.62 10.54
N ARG A 50 5.01 14.36 11.61
CA ARG A 50 4.11 15.41 12.17
C ARG A 50 2.66 14.92 12.41
N GLY A 51 2.51 13.68 12.86
CA GLY A 51 1.20 13.06 13.15
C GLY A 51 0.45 12.53 11.94
N VAL A 52 1.07 12.50 10.75
CA VAL A 52 0.49 11.92 9.52
C VAL A 52 1.24 10.64 9.17
N LEU A 53 0.48 9.58 8.87
CA LEU A 53 0.99 8.31 8.35
C LEU A 53 1.82 8.57 7.08
N SER A 54 3.12 8.30 7.15
CA SER A 54 4.11 8.44 6.07
C SER A 54 4.76 7.09 5.64
N PRO A 55 3.98 6.03 5.35
CA PRO A 55 4.44 4.69 5.03
C PRO A 55 5.51 4.67 3.96
N CYS A 56 6.40 3.70 4.07
CA CYS A 56 7.42 3.44 3.07
C CYS A 56 6.76 3.01 1.76
N VAL A 57 7.09 3.68 0.67
CA VAL A 57 6.60 3.31 -0.67
C VAL A 57 7.42 2.15 -1.21
N ILE A 58 6.72 1.14 -1.72
CA ILE A 58 7.32 -0.03 -2.36
C ILE A 58 7.44 0.24 -3.88
N PRO A 59 8.65 0.11 -4.47
CA PRO A 59 8.86 0.33 -5.89
C PRO A 59 7.99 -0.56 -6.78
N LYS A 60 7.65 -0.07 -7.98
CA LYS A 60 6.72 -0.73 -8.92
C LYS A 60 7.04 -2.22 -9.17
N ALA A 61 8.29 -2.56 -9.42
CA ALA A 61 8.70 -3.94 -9.70
C ALA A 61 8.49 -4.85 -8.46
N THR A 62 8.93 -4.37 -7.29
CA THR A 62 8.77 -5.08 -6.01
C THR A 62 7.29 -5.22 -5.65
N ARG A 63 6.49 -4.17 -5.86
CA ARG A 63 5.03 -4.20 -5.66
C ARG A 63 4.39 -5.33 -6.45
N SER A 64 4.67 -5.43 -7.74
CA SER A 64 4.10 -6.48 -8.59
C SER A 64 4.50 -7.89 -8.12
N ALA A 65 5.75 -8.07 -7.69
CA ALA A 65 6.21 -9.34 -7.10
C ALA A 65 5.47 -9.69 -5.80
N ILE A 66 5.34 -8.73 -4.89
CA ILE A 66 4.65 -8.91 -3.60
C ILE A 66 3.19 -9.28 -3.81
N LEU A 67 2.44 -8.52 -4.61
CA LEU A 67 1.01 -8.77 -4.83
C LEU A 67 0.78 -10.13 -5.50
N SER A 68 1.62 -10.51 -6.47
CA SER A 68 1.54 -11.82 -7.11
C SER A 68 1.82 -12.96 -6.12
N GLY A 69 2.85 -12.82 -5.28
CA GLY A 69 3.17 -13.79 -4.24
C GLY A 69 2.07 -13.95 -3.20
N LEU A 70 1.51 -12.83 -2.74
CA LEU A 70 0.39 -12.82 -1.78
C LEU A 70 -0.88 -13.45 -2.38
N LEU A 71 -1.19 -13.16 -3.65
CA LEU A 71 -2.33 -13.76 -4.33
C LEU A 71 -2.15 -15.28 -4.46
N HIS A 72 -0.96 -15.73 -4.88
CA HIS A 72 -0.65 -17.15 -4.98
C HIS A 72 -0.78 -17.85 -3.61
N GLN A 73 -0.25 -17.25 -2.56
CA GLN A 73 -0.39 -17.76 -1.19
C GLN A 73 -1.87 -17.84 -0.79
N ALA A 74 -2.64 -16.77 -0.98
CA ALA A 74 -4.05 -16.70 -0.62
C ALA A 74 -4.88 -17.79 -1.32
N VAL A 75 -4.64 -18.01 -2.61
CA VAL A 75 -5.27 -19.09 -3.38
C VAL A 75 -4.85 -20.47 -2.86
N SER A 76 -3.55 -20.66 -2.60
CA SER A 76 -3.02 -21.94 -2.10
C SER A 76 -3.57 -22.32 -0.73
N THR A 77 -3.91 -21.33 0.11
CA THR A 77 -4.51 -21.53 1.44
C THR A 77 -6.03 -21.41 1.46
N ALA A 78 -6.68 -21.26 0.29
CA ALA A 78 -8.13 -21.02 0.16
C ALA A 78 -8.65 -19.84 1.01
N ASN A 79 -7.83 -18.79 1.19
CA ASN A 79 -8.21 -17.59 1.93
C ASN A 79 -8.91 -16.61 0.99
N LEU A 80 -10.23 -16.75 0.85
CA LEU A 80 -11.03 -15.97 -0.10
C LEU A 80 -11.03 -14.47 0.18
N GLU A 81 -11.03 -14.06 1.45
CA GLU A 81 -10.98 -12.64 1.85
C GLU A 81 -9.68 -11.98 1.38
N LEU A 82 -8.55 -12.67 1.57
CA LEU A 82 -7.26 -12.17 1.09
C LEU A 82 -7.18 -12.19 -0.44
N VAL A 83 -7.77 -13.18 -1.11
CA VAL A 83 -7.86 -13.20 -2.58
C VAL A 83 -8.59 -11.95 -3.09
N GLU A 84 -9.76 -11.63 -2.52
CA GLU A 84 -10.54 -10.45 -2.92
C GLU A 84 -9.76 -9.15 -2.68
N SER A 85 -9.18 -8.99 -1.48
CA SER A 85 -8.41 -7.79 -1.11
C SER A 85 -7.18 -7.57 -2.00
N ILE A 86 -6.41 -8.63 -2.31
CA ILE A 86 -5.23 -8.51 -3.17
C ILE A 86 -5.63 -8.32 -4.64
N THR A 87 -6.76 -8.90 -5.09
CA THR A 87 -7.28 -8.68 -6.44
C THR A 87 -7.68 -7.22 -6.64
N GLU A 88 -8.43 -6.64 -5.69
CA GLU A 88 -8.77 -5.21 -5.68
C GLU A 88 -7.51 -4.33 -5.69
N ALA A 89 -6.47 -4.71 -4.94
CA ALA A 89 -5.19 -4.00 -4.96
C ALA A 89 -4.50 -4.04 -6.32
N ILE A 90 -4.55 -5.18 -7.03
CA ILE A 90 -4.00 -5.29 -8.39
C ILE A 90 -4.80 -4.42 -9.36
N GLU A 91 -6.13 -4.49 -9.30
CA GLU A 91 -7.03 -3.68 -10.13
C GLU A 91 -6.83 -2.19 -9.92
N PHE A 92 -6.62 -1.77 -8.66
CA PHE A 92 -6.31 -0.38 -8.33
C PHE A 92 -5.13 0.15 -9.15
N PHE A 93 -4.08 -0.64 -9.40
CA PHE A 93 -2.93 -0.21 -10.18
C PHE A 93 -3.11 -0.30 -11.71
N HIS A 94 -4.19 -0.90 -12.19
CA HIS A 94 -4.49 -1.08 -13.63
C HIS A 94 -5.61 -0.16 -14.12
N ALA A 95 -6.49 0.31 -13.24
CA ALA A 95 -7.46 1.38 -13.51
C ALA A 95 -6.78 2.74 -13.72
#